data_AF-A0A1F3X4W9-F1
#
_entry.id   AF-A0A1F3X4W9-F1
#
_cell.length_a   1.000
_cell.length_b   1.000
_cell.length_c   1.000
_cell.angle_alpha   90.00
_cell.angle_beta   90.00
_cell.angle_gamma   90.00
#
_symmetry.space_group_name_H-M   'P 1'
#
loop_
_entity.id
_entity.type
_entity.pdbx_description
1 polymer ?
#
loop_
_entity_poly.entity_id
_entity_poly.type
_entity_poly.pdbx_seq_one_letter_code
_entity_poly.pdbx_strand_id
1 'polypeptide(L)'
;MESKSELHKQLEQIRFERALEVSESLASHRALLTTAELARLNNILTGKTEDPWRQEATTVTLPSGKKENLSLLTNPKLIAREKLHRATALAESGSVIEASVDIYVGLVLSHLFRDANRRTAVIAADYFLTRYGLHISGAALHALAAGDLREEEQVNELKKKIFQLAKQTSRQ
;
A
#
# COMPACT_ATOMS: atom_id res chain seq x y z
N MET A 1 12.28 14.71 19.32
CA MET A 1 11.26 14.03 18.51
C MET A 1 9.94 14.68 18.88
N GLU A 2 9.48 15.67 18.12
CA GLU A 2 8.21 16.33 18.43
C GLU A 2 7.09 15.29 18.27
N SER A 3 6.35 15.04 19.36
CA SER A 3 5.09 14.32 19.28
C SER A 3 4.17 15.09 18.33
N LYS A 4 3.86 14.51 17.17
CA LYS A 4 2.82 15.02 16.26
C LYS A 4 1.60 15.44 17.10
N SER A 5 1.11 16.66 16.89
CA SER A 5 -0.07 17.15 17.60
C SER A 5 -1.25 16.20 17.38
N GLU A 6 -2.15 16.11 18.36
CA GLU A 6 -3.31 15.20 18.26
C GLU A 6 -4.15 15.50 17.01
N LEU A 7 -4.26 16.78 16.65
CA LEU A 7 -4.89 17.24 15.40
C LEU A 7 -4.21 16.67 14.14
N HIS A 8 -2.89 16.54 14.14
CA HIS A 8 -2.18 15.97 13.01
C HIS A 8 -2.48 14.47 12.86
N LYS A 9 -2.55 13.72 13.97
CA LYS A 9 -2.92 12.30 13.94
C LYS A 9 -4.36 12.10 13.46
N GLN A 10 -5.28 12.91 13.96
CA GLN A 10 -6.68 12.90 13.51
C GLN A 10 -6.78 13.20 12.02
N LEU A 11 -6.03 14.20 11.52
CA LEU A 11 -6.00 14.52 10.10
C LEU A 11 -5.43 13.37 9.25
N GLU A 12 -4.36 12.72 9.71
CA GLU A 12 -3.80 11.55 9.01
C GLU A 12 -4.79 10.37 8.97
N GLN A 13 -5.55 10.16 10.04
CA GLN A 13 -6.58 9.13 10.12
C GLN A 13 -7.73 9.42 9.14
N ILE A 14 -8.28 10.63 9.15
CA ILE A 14 -9.36 11.05 8.24
C ILE A 14 -8.92 10.91 6.77
N ARG A 15 -7.68 11.29 6.45
CA ARG A 15 -7.13 11.13 5.10
C ARG A 15 -6.97 9.67 4.70
N PHE A 16 -6.60 8.81 5.64
CA PHE A 16 -6.49 7.38 5.41
C PHE A 16 -7.86 6.75 5.14
N GLU A 17 -8.87 7.06 5.96
CA GLU A 17 -10.26 6.63 5.76
C GLU A 17 -10.79 7.10 4.40
N ARG A 18 -10.55 8.37 4.04
CA ARG A 18 -10.97 8.89 2.74
C ARG A 18 -10.29 8.19 1.55
N ALA A 19 -9.01 7.83 1.69
CA ALA A 19 -8.31 7.07 0.66
C ALA A 19 -8.85 5.64 0.52
N LEU A 20 -9.22 5.00 1.64
CA LEU A 20 -9.89 3.70 1.64
C LEU A 20 -11.23 3.76 0.91
N GLU A 21 -12.10 4.71 1.23
CA GLU A 21 -13.40 4.87 0.56
C GLU A 21 -13.25 4.99 -0.97
N VAL A 22 -12.27 5.78 -1.42
CA VAL A 22 -12.00 5.94 -2.86
C VAL A 22 -11.49 4.64 -3.47
N SER A 23 -10.62 3.91 -2.78
CA SER A 23 -10.12 2.58 -3.21
C SER A 23 -11.23 1.54 -3.33
N GLU A 24 -12.09 1.45 -2.31
CA GLU A 24 -13.25 0.55 -2.28
C GLU A 24 -14.27 0.92 -3.38
N SER A 25 -14.48 2.21 -3.62
CA SER A 25 -15.30 2.68 -4.74
C SER A 25 -14.70 2.27 -6.09
N LEU A 26 -13.38 2.40 -6.28
CA LEU A 26 -12.72 1.93 -7.52
C LEU A 26 -12.90 0.43 -7.71
N ALA A 27 -12.68 -0.34 -6.64
CA ALA A 27 -12.79 -1.79 -6.65
C ALA A 27 -14.22 -2.27 -6.96
N SER A 28 -15.23 -1.71 -6.31
CA SER A 28 -16.65 -2.07 -6.49
C SER A 28 -17.18 -1.77 -7.89
N HIS A 29 -16.74 -0.67 -8.51
CA HIS A 29 -17.08 -0.31 -9.89
C HIS A 29 -16.23 -1.04 -10.94
N ARG A 30 -15.37 -1.97 -10.50
CA ARG A 30 -14.42 -2.69 -11.36
C ARG A 30 -13.51 -1.77 -12.19
N ALA A 31 -13.28 -0.54 -11.74
CA ALA A 31 -12.30 0.36 -12.34
C ALA A 31 -10.88 -0.15 -12.08
N LEU A 32 -9.96 0.02 -13.04
CA LEU A 32 -8.57 -0.44 -12.90
C LEU A 32 -7.80 0.51 -11.97
N LEU A 33 -7.04 -0.05 -11.03
CA LEU A 33 -6.04 0.70 -10.27
C LEU A 33 -4.84 1.00 -11.18
N THR A 34 -4.86 2.18 -11.78
CA THR A 34 -3.78 2.67 -12.65
C THR A 34 -2.72 3.43 -11.84
N THR A 35 -1.62 3.81 -12.50
CA THR A 35 -0.62 4.71 -11.89
C THR A 35 -1.20 6.09 -11.58
N ALA A 36 -2.18 6.57 -12.35
CA ALA A 36 -2.87 7.82 -12.07
C ALA A 36 -3.73 7.71 -10.79
N GLU A 37 -4.47 6.61 -10.63
CA GLU A 37 -5.24 6.37 -9.41
C GLU A 37 -4.33 6.16 -8.19
N LEU A 38 -3.20 5.46 -8.33
CA LEU A 38 -2.20 5.36 -7.26
C LEU A 38 -1.68 6.73 -6.81
N ALA A 39 -1.35 7.61 -7.78
CA ALA A 39 -0.91 8.97 -7.47
C ALA A 39 -2.01 9.78 -6.77
N ARG A 40 -3.25 9.68 -7.27
CA ARG A 40 -4.43 10.32 -6.64
C ARG A 40 -4.63 9.85 -5.19
N LEU A 41 -4.55 8.55 -4.94
CA LEU A 41 -4.68 7.98 -3.60
C LEU A 41 -3.55 8.46 -2.66
N ASN A 42 -2.31 8.53 -3.15
CA ASN A 42 -1.20 9.10 -2.38
C ASN A 42 -1.41 10.59 -2.04
N ASN A 43 -1.96 11.35 -2.99
CA ASN A 43 -2.28 12.76 -2.77
C ASN A 43 -3.40 12.96 -1.74
N ILE A 44 -4.41 12.08 -1.69
CA ILE A 44 -5.41 12.05 -0.61
C ILE A 44 -4.73 11.81 0.74
N LEU A 45 -3.86 10.78 0.81
CA LEU A 45 -3.15 10.40 2.04
C LEU A 45 -2.26 11.52 2.59
N THR A 46 -1.58 12.24 1.71
CA THR A 46 -0.63 13.31 2.08
C THR A 46 -1.29 14.69 2.18
N GLY A 47 -2.48 14.86 1.61
CA GLY A 47 -3.16 16.14 1.46
C GLY A 47 -2.46 17.10 0.48
N LYS A 48 -1.68 16.55 -0.44
CA LYS A 48 -0.90 17.30 -1.44
C LYS A 48 -1.58 17.24 -2.80
N THR A 49 -1.29 18.22 -3.67
CA THR A 49 -1.82 18.31 -5.03
C THR A 49 -0.75 18.16 -6.12
N GLU A 50 0.52 18.20 -5.71
CA GLU A 50 1.69 18.03 -6.56
C GLU A 50 1.91 16.57 -7.02
N ASP A 51 2.81 16.35 -7.99
CA ASP A 51 3.11 14.99 -8.50
C ASP A 51 3.80 14.15 -7.42
N PRO A 52 3.19 13.08 -6.86
CA PRO A 52 3.69 12.45 -5.62
C PRO A 52 4.92 11.58 -5.83
N TRP A 53 5.30 11.27 -7.08
CA TRP A 53 6.43 10.39 -7.37
C TRP A 53 7.75 10.98 -6.90
N ARG A 54 8.63 10.09 -6.44
CA ARG A 54 9.97 10.44 -6.00
C ARG A 54 10.85 10.77 -7.20
N GLN A 55 11.40 11.99 -7.19
CA GLN A 55 12.32 12.50 -8.22
C GLN A 55 13.74 12.75 -7.68
N GLU A 56 14.01 12.32 -6.44
CA GLU A 56 15.28 12.54 -5.75
C GLU A 56 15.69 11.29 -4.97
N ALA A 57 16.99 11.15 -4.68
CA ALA A 57 17.46 10.15 -3.73
C ALA A 57 16.90 10.46 -2.32
N THR A 58 16.68 9.43 -1.51
CA THR A 58 16.17 9.61 -0.15
C THR A 58 16.79 8.62 0.82
N THR A 59 16.84 8.98 2.10
CA THR A 59 17.28 8.09 3.17
C THR A 59 16.07 7.65 3.98
N VAL A 60 15.86 6.35 4.09
CA VAL A 60 14.79 5.75 4.89
C VAL A 60 15.37 5.09 6.12
N THR A 61 14.61 5.07 7.22
CA THR A 61 14.95 4.30 8.42
C THR A 61 14.12 3.01 8.41
N LEU A 62 14.79 1.87 8.42
CA LEU A 62 14.16 0.56 8.46
C LEU A 62 13.58 0.29 9.86
N PRO A 63 12.66 -0.70 10.00
CA PRO A 63 12.17 -1.13 11.31
C PRO A 63 13.29 -1.56 12.28
N SER A 64 14.43 -2.04 11.77
CA SER A 64 15.62 -2.36 12.55
C SER A 64 16.39 -1.12 13.08
N GLY A 65 15.97 0.09 12.70
CA GLY A 65 16.67 1.34 13.01
C GLY A 65 17.82 1.67 12.05
N LYS A 66 18.19 0.74 11.15
CA LYS A 66 19.21 0.99 10.13
C LYS A 66 18.73 2.04 9.12
N LYS A 67 19.61 2.99 8.78
CA LYS A 67 19.37 3.94 7.68
C LYS A 67 19.81 3.34 6.36
N GLU A 68 18.99 3.49 5.32
CA GLU A 68 19.27 3.02 3.97
C GLU A 68 19.08 4.16 2.98
N ASN A 69 20.07 4.32 2.09
CA ASN A 69 20.05 5.32 1.05
C ASN A 69 19.47 4.71 -0.22
N LEU A 70 18.32 5.21 -0.65
CA LEU A 70 17.67 4.82 -1.87
C LEU A 70 18.09 5.76 -2.99
N SER A 71 18.72 5.21 -4.02
CA SER A 71 19.12 5.94 -5.23
C SER A 71 17.91 6.57 -5.93
N LEU A 72 18.18 7.57 -6.75
CA LEU A 72 17.19 8.18 -7.64
C LEU A 72 16.56 7.10 -8.54
N LEU A 73 15.23 7.14 -8.69
CA LEU A 73 14.50 6.29 -9.62
C LEU A 73 14.45 6.96 -10.99
N THR A 74 14.94 6.26 -12.01
CA THR A 74 14.87 6.75 -13.40
C THR A 74 13.43 6.86 -13.90
N ASN A 75 12.54 5.94 -13.51
CA ASN A 75 11.14 5.97 -13.93
C ASN A 75 10.20 5.31 -12.90
N PRO A 76 9.80 6.02 -11.82
CA PRO A 76 8.94 5.46 -10.77
C PRO A 76 7.55 5.04 -11.29
N LYS A 77 7.02 5.74 -12.32
CA LYS A 77 5.73 5.42 -12.96
C LYS A 77 5.78 4.09 -13.70
N LEU A 78 6.89 3.77 -14.38
CA LEU A 78 7.06 2.48 -15.04
C LEU A 78 7.14 1.34 -14.01
N ILE A 79 7.93 1.51 -12.95
CA ILE A 79 8.04 0.52 -11.87
C ILE A 79 6.67 0.25 -11.24
N ALA A 80 5.91 1.31 -10.90
CA ALA A 80 4.55 1.16 -10.36
C ALA A 80 3.64 0.36 -11.30
N ARG A 81 3.70 0.64 -12.60
CA ARG A 81 2.90 -0.04 -13.62
C ARG A 81 3.22 -1.53 -13.70
N GLU A 82 4.50 -1.90 -13.66
CA GLU A 82 4.93 -3.30 -13.66
C GLU A 82 4.43 -4.05 -12.42
N LYS A 83 4.52 -3.42 -11.24
CA LYS A 83 3.96 -4.01 -10.00
C LYS A 83 2.45 -4.18 -10.08
N LEU A 84 1.72 -3.17 -10.55
CA LEU A 84 0.27 -3.27 -10.76
C LEU A 84 -0.11 -4.37 -11.74
N HIS A 85 0.63 -4.49 -12.85
CA HIS A 85 0.40 -5.52 -13.86
C HIS A 85 0.61 -6.92 -13.28
N ARG A 86 1.70 -7.13 -12.53
CA ARG A 86 1.98 -8.41 -11.86
C ARG A 86 0.90 -8.78 -10.85
N ALA A 87 0.51 -7.85 -9.99
CA ALA A 87 -0.55 -8.08 -9.01
C ALA A 87 -1.90 -8.36 -9.69
N THR A 88 -2.20 -7.68 -10.79
CA THR A 88 -3.40 -7.96 -11.59
C THR A 88 -3.39 -9.37 -12.15
N ALA A 89 -2.29 -9.80 -12.77
CA ALA A 89 -2.17 -11.17 -13.29
C ALA A 89 -2.32 -12.23 -12.18
N LEU A 90 -1.75 -11.99 -11.00
CA LEU A 90 -1.92 -12.87 -9.84
C LEU A 90 -3.40 -12.95 -9.41
N ALA A 91 -4.08 -11.81 -9.30
CA ALA A 91 -5.48 -11.79 -8.88
C ALA A 91 -6.41 -12.43 -9.91
N GLU A 92 -6.19 -12.19 -11.20
CA GLU A 92 -6.93 -12.82 -12.30
C GLU A 92 -6.73 -14.34 -12.37
N SER A 93 -5.59 -14.85 -11.88
CA SER A 93 -5.35 -16.30 -11.73
C SER A 93 -6.04 -16.92 -10.50
N GLY A 94 -6.76 -16.13 -9.71
CA GLY A 94 -7.40 -16.55 -8.46
C GLY A 94 -6.52 -16.42 -7.21
N SER A 95 -5.27 -16.00 -7.36
CA SER A 95 -4.30 -15.83 -6.26
C SER A 95 -4.42 -14.42 -5.64
N VAL A 96 -5.59 -14.11 -5.09
CA VAL A 96 -5.94 -12.75 -4.63
C VAL A 96 -5.07 -12.28 -3.45
N ILE A 97 -4.80 -13.18 -2.50
CA ILE A 97 -3.98 -12.85 -1.33
C ILE A 97 -2.54 -12.62 -1.76
N GLU A 98 -2.02 -13.44 -2.68
CA GLU A 98 -0.70 -13.27 -3.29
C GLU A 98 -0.60 -11.93 -4.03
N ALA A 99 -1.64 -11.54 -4.78
CA ALA A 99 -1.68 -10.25 -5.45
C ALA A 99 -1.62 -9.08 -4.46
N SER A 100 -2.39 -9.15 -3.38
CA SER A 100 -2.41 -8.16 -2.31
C SER A 100 -1.05 -8.02 -1.61
N VAL A 101 -0.39 -9.15 -1.33
CA VAL A 101 0.95 -9.17 -0.74
C VAL A 101 2.00 -8.66 -1.72
N ASP A 102 1.96 -9.08 -2.99
CA ASP A 102 2.93 -8.68 -4.02
C ASP A 102 2.89 -7.16 -4.27
N ILE A 103 1.70 -6.56 -4.38
CA ILE A 103 1.59 -5.11 -4.55
C ILE A 103 2.05 -4.37 -3.29
N TYR A 104 1.73 -4.88 -2.10
CA TYR A 104 2.14 -4.26 -0.84
C TYR A 104 3.66 -4.20 -0.73
N VAL A 105 4.30 -5.36 -0.85
CA VAL A 105 5.75 -5.51 -0.75
C VAL A 105 6.43 -4.73 -1.86
N GLY A 106 5.93 -4.85 -3.10
CA GLY A 106 6.45 -4.15 -4.26
C GLY A 106 6.49 -2.64 -4.08
N LEU A 107 5.41 -2.03 -3.57
CA LEU A 107 5.34 -0.59 -3.36
C LEU A 107 6.19 -0.13 -2.15
N VAL A 108 6.19 -0.88 -1.05
CA VAL A 108 7.00 -0.54 0.13
C VAL A 108 8.50 -0.56 -0.19
N LEU A 109 8.98 -1.63 -0.83
CA LEU A 109 10.40 -1.80 -1.14
C LEU A 109 10.88 -0.82 -2.23
N SER A 110 10.03 -0.51 -3.21
CA SER A 110 10.42 0.39 -4.30
C SER A 110 10.43 1.86 -3.89
N HIS A 111 9.71 2.22 -2.83
CA HIS A 111 9.64 3.58 -2.28
C HIS A 111 9.43 4.66 -3.36
N LEU A 112 8.36 4.48 -4.13
CA LEU A 112 8.10 5.22 -5.38
C LEU A 112 7.61 6.65 -5.15
N PHE A 113 7.10 6.95 -3.95
CA PHE A 113 6.51 8.24 -3.61
C PHE A 113 7.42 9.04 -2.67
N ARG A 114 7.23 10.36 -2.64
CA ARG A 114 7.92 11.26 -1.70
C ARG A 114 7.50 11.04 -0.25
N ASP A 115 6.26 10.64 -0.02
CA ASP A 115 5.70 10.35 1.30
C ASP A 115 4.58 9.29 1.20
N ALA A 116 4.13 8.78 2.34
CA ALA A 116 3.02 7.86 2.51
C ALA A 116 3.17 6.50 1.80
N ASN A 117 4.38 6.10 1.39
CA ASN A 117 4.65 4.84 0.68
C ASN A 117 3.95 3.61 1.29
N ARG A 118 4.09 3.40 2.61
CA ARG A 118 3.44 2.27 3.29
C ARG A 118 1.91 2.39 3.32
N ARG A 119 1.37 3.59 3.53
CA ARG A 119 -0.08 3.83 3.50
C ARG A 119 -0.63 3.58 2.09
N THR A 120 0.04 4.05 1.04
CA THR A 120 -0.34 3.78 -0.34
C THR A 120 -0.27 2.29 -0.68
N ALA A 121 0.72 1.57 -0.16
CA ALA A 121 0.81 0.11 -0.29
C ALA A 121 -0.36 -0.62 0.37
N VAL A 122 -0.80 -0.18 1.56
CA VAL A 122 -2.01 -0.70 2.23
C VAL A 122 -3.23 -0.47 1.35
N ILE A 123 -3.44 0.75 0.84
CA ILE A 123 -4.60 1.08 0.00
C ILE A 123 -4.61 0.22 -1.28
N ALA A 124 -3.45 0.05 -1.93
CA ALA A 124 -3.36 -0.78 -3.13
C ALA A 124 -3.65 -2.27 -2.84
N ALA A 125 -3.15 -2.78 -1.71
CA ALA A 125 -3.41 -4.14 -1.26
C ALA A 125 -4.89 -4.38 -0.93
N ASP A 126 -5.54 -3.39 -0.30
CA ASP A 126 -6.98 -3.37 -0.03
C ASP A 126 -7.81 -3.39 -1.33
N TYR A 127 -7.45 -2.57 -2.31
CA TYR A 127 -8.10 -2.57 -3.63
C TYR A 127 -8.17 -3.98 -4.25
N PHE A 128 -7.07 -4.74 -4.24
CA PHE A 128 -7.05 -6.09 -4.82
C PHE A 128 -7.89 -7.08 -4.01
N LEU A 129 -7.87 -6.99 -2.68
CA LEU A 129 -8.73 -7.83 -1.84
C LEU A 129 -10.20 -7.55 -2.15
N THR A 130 -10.61 -6.29 -2.08
CA THR A 130 -11.99 -5.84 -2.30
C THR A 130 -12.48 -6.14 -3.73
N ARG A 131 -11.66 -5.87 -4.76
CA ARG A 131 -12.04 -6.09 -6.16
C ARG A 131 -12.38 -7.55 -6.46
N TYR A 132 -11.68 -8.47 -5.80
CA TYR A 132 -11.82 -9.90 -6.02
C TYR A 132 -12.60 -10.60 -4.89
N GLY A 133 -13.42 -9.85 -4.15
CA GLY A 133 -14.42 -10.38 -3.23
C GLY A 133 -13.91 -10.81 -1.85
N LEU A 134 -12.67 -10.46 -1.49
CA LEU A 134 -12.14 -10.64 -0.15
C LEU A 134 -12.24 -9.32 0.61
N HIS A 135 -13.27 -9.17 1.42
CA HIS A 135 -13.43 -7.98 2.25
C HIS A 135 -12.62 -8.15 3.54
N ILE A 136 -11.62 -7.28 3.74
CA ILE A 136 -10.87 -7.14 5.00
C ILE A 136 -11.01 -5.69 5.42
N SER A 137 -11.06 -5.42 6.72
CA SER A 137 -10.97 -4.04 7.18
C SER A 137 -9.63 -3.42 6.74
N GLY A 138 -9.69 -2.37 5.91
CA GLY A 138 -8.50 -1.62 5.50
C GLY A 138 -7.72 -1.04 6.69
N ALA A 139 -8.40 -0.71 7.79
CA ALA A 139 -7.78 -0.32 9.05
C ALA A 139 -7.02 -1.49 9.71
N ALA A 140 -7.56 -2.71 9.68
CA ALA A 140 -6.84 -3.90 10.15
C ALA A 140 -5.60 -4.19 9.29
N LEU A 141 -5.70 -4.01 7.97
CA LEU A 141 -4.55 -4.14 7.06
C LEU A 141 -3.48 -3.07 7.34
N HIS A 142 -3.90 -1.84 7.64
CA HIS A 142 -2.99 -0.75 8.03
C HIS A 142 -2.25 -1.05 9.35
N ALA A 143 -2.97 -1.62 10.31
CA ALA A 143 -2.44 -1.97 11.63
C ALA A 143 -1.43 -3.11 11.59
N LEU A 144 -1.36 -3.90 10.50
CA LEU A 144 -0.35 -4.95 10.36
C LEU A 144 1.05 -4.34 10.36
N ALA A 145 1.83 -4.65 11.40
CA ALA A 145 3.26 -4.37 11.41
C ALA A 145 3.92 -5.17 10.28
N ALA A 146 4.37 -4.47 9.24
CA ALA A 146 5.31 -5.02 8.28
C ALA A 146 6.69 -5.01 8.93
N GLY A 147 7.27 -6.18 9.14
CA GLY A 147 8.68 -6.29 9.52
C GLY A 147 9.60 -5.87 8.36
N ASP A 148 10.84 -6.37 8.33
CA ASP A 148 11.71 -6.11 7.18
C ASP A 148 11.28 -6.98 5.99
N LEU A 149 10.58 -6.37 5.03
CA LEU A 149 10.05 -7.06 3.85
C LEU A 149 11.13 -7.50 2.85
N ARG A 150 12.40 -7.24 3.14
CA ARG A 150 13.54 -7.85 2.42
C ARG A 150 13.75 -9.31 2.82
N GLU A 151 13.29 -9.69 4.01
CA GLU A 151 13.38 -11.05 4.53
C GLU A 151 12.15 -11.87 4.11
N GLU A 152 12.38 -13.00 3.43
CA GLU A 152 11.30 -13.85 2.92
C GLU A 152 10.37 -14.36 4.03
N GLU A 153 10.91 -14.64 5.21
CA GLU A 153 10.16 -15.05 6.39
C GLU A 153 9.13 -13.99 6.81
N GLN A 154 9.49 -12.71 6.75
CA GLN A 154 8.61 -11.60 7.10
C GLN A 154 7.52 -11.38 6.04
N VAL A 155 7.84 -11.60 4.76
CA VAL A 155 6.83 -11.60 3.69
C VAL A 155 5.83 -12.75 3.89
N ASN A 156 6.32 -13.94 4.24
CA ASN A 156 5.47 -15.09 4.55
C ASN A 156 4.61 -14.86 5.79
N GLU A 157 5.12 -14.16 6.82
CA GLU A 157 4.35 -13.77 7.99
C GLU A 157 3.24 -12.77 7.63
N LEU A 158 3.54 -11.75 6.82
CA LEU A 158 2.55 -10.81 6.31
C LEU A 158 1.44 -11.55 5.54
N LYS A 159 1.81 -12.47 4.65
CA LYS A 159 0.86 -13.31 3.90
C LYS A 159 -0.06 -14.10 4.84
N LYS A 160 0.50 -14.74 5.86
CA LYS A 160 -0.28 -15.49 6.87
C LYS A 160 -1.26 -14.59 7.62
N LYS A 161 -0.84 -13.39 8.03
CA LYS A 161 -1.69 -12.41 8.73
C LYS A 161 -2.85 -11.96 7.84
N ILE A 162 -2.60 -11.61 6.58
CA ILE A 162 -3.64 -11.23 5.61
C ILE A 162 -4.62 -12.39 5.38
N PHE A 163 -4.11 -13.61 5.20
CA PHE A 163 -4.95 -14.80 5.06
C PHE A 163 -5.84 -15.04 6.28
N GLN A 164 -5.30 -14.89 7.49
CA GLN A 164 -6.07 -15.03 8.74
C GLN A 164 -7.18 -13.99 8.84
N LEU A 165 -6.90 -12.73 8.50
CA LEU A 165 -7.91 -11.66 8.46
C LEU A 165 -9.02 -11.99 7.44
N ALA A 166 -8.66 -12.42 6.23
CA ALA A 166 -9.63 -12.81 5.20
C ALA A 166 -10.55 -13.95 5.66
N LYS A 167 -10.00 -14.93 6.38
CA LYS A 167 -10.75 -16.06 6.93
C LYS A 167 -11.70 -15.66 8.06
N GLN A 168 -11.38 -14.62 8.81
CA GLN A 168 -12.24 -14.12 9.89
C GLN A 168 -13.47 -13.41 9.32
N THR A 169 -13.34 -12.67 8.22
CA THR A 169 -14.47 -12.01 7.58
C THR A 169 -15.42 -12.99 6.90
N SER A 170 -14.93 -14.09 6.32
CA SER A 170 -15.78 -15.08 5.63
C SER A 170 -16.60 -16.01 6.54
N ARG A 171 -16.47 -15.86 7.86
CA ARG A 171 -17.21 -16.63 8.88
C ARG A 171 -18.39 -15.85 9.50
N GLN A 172 -18.61 -14.62 9.06
CA GLN A 172 -19.78 -13.81 9.38
C GLN A 172 -20.74 -13.82 8.20
#